data_AF-A0A6U6E4V6-F1
#
_entry.id   AF-A0A6U6E4V6-F1
#
_cell.length_a   1.000
_cell.length_b   1.000
_cell.length_c   1.000
_cell.angle_alpha   90.00
_cell.angle_beta   90.00
_cell.angle_gamma   90.00
#
_symmetry.space_group_name_H-M   'P 1'
#
loop_
_entity.id
_entity.type
_entity.pdbx_description
1 polymer ?
#
loop_
_entity_poly.entity_id
_entity_poly.type
_entity_poly.pdbx_seq_one_letter_code
_entity_poly.pdbx_strand_id
1 'polypeptide(L)'
;MTAYKSQWPLLILCPASLRHTWPSEIEKFIPSLPPSSVYVVSGFDDSDFYRSANKRARIQIVVATYSLLQNRSAAARVLDDFDFKCVIADESHNLKERNSQRCKLALPLLRKADRLILLSGTPALARPVELWAQLHSLVPKDFGTFAAFTKRYCNARRGRFGWDVKGLSNADELHERLQRVMVRRLKSNVLSELPPKQRSVVPVRIGKDHEENCRRVMEDLKTTRAAVDELVGPEACDANFEARKLLMEAYMSSGIGKALAVSEYLLDWLSGSGTQKVLVFGHHREVLDVLEGAVSRKYKGVGHIRIDGTVSPAERAVRVRKFQSNPRVRVAILSVTAAGVGLTLTAASSVIFAELHWTPGVLAQAEDRCHRIGQVNAVNVTYCVSRQEDLSVDA
;
A
#
# COMPACT_ATOMS: atom_id res chain seq x y z
N MET A 1 -8.37 -8.84 28.52
CA MET A 1 -8.18 -7.59 29.29
C MET A 1 -8.25 -6.42 28.29
N THR A 2 -9.21 -5.51 28.40
CA THR A 2 -9.32 -4.34 27.51
C THR A 2 -8.55 -3.17 28.11
N ALA A 3 -7.49 -2.70 27.44
CA ALA A 3 -6.71 -1.55 27.90
C ALA A 3 -7.47 -0.24 27.68
N TYR A 4 -7.35 0.69 28.63
CA TYR A 4 -7.86 2.07 28.55
C TYR A 4 -9.36 2.22 28.26
N LYS A 5 -10.19 1.20 28.53
CA LYS A 5 -11.65 1.24 28.31
C LYS A 5 -12.34 2.39 29.06
N SER A 6 -11.79 2.82 30.20
CA SER A 6 -12.28 3.97 30.96
C SER A 6 -12.11 5.32 30.25
N GLN A 7 -11.33 5.35 29.16
CA GLN A 7 -11.04 6.53 28.36
C GLN A 7 -11.64 6.44 26.96
N TRP A 8 -12.71 5.68 26.80
CA TRP A 8 -13.51 5.66 25.59
C TRP A 8 -14.55 6.80 25.67
N PRO A 9 -14.98 7.37 24.53
CA PRO A 9 -15.14 6.71 23.24
C PRO A 9 -13.87 6.52 22.41
N LEU A 10 -13.78 5.36 21.75
CA LEU A 10 -12.68 4.96 20.86
C LEU A 10 -13.05 5.16 19.39
N LEU A 11 -12.18 5.82 18.64
CA LEU A 11 -12.23 5.86 17.18
C LEU A 11 -11.20 4.92 16.57
N ILE A 12 -11.62 4.09 15.63
CA ILE A 12 -10.74 3.30 14.77
C ILE A 12 -10.84 3.87 13.35
N LEU A 13 -9.78 4.54 12.89
CA LEU A 13 -9.62 4.98 11.51
C LEU A 13 -8.84 3.93 10.72
N CYS A 14 -9.42 3.38 9.67
CA CYS A 14 -8.80 2.33 8.87
C CYS A 14 -9.01 2.52 7.35
N PRO A 15 -8.30 1.77 6.48
CA PRO A 15 -8.62 1.68 5.06
C PRO A 15 -10.02 1.09 4.83
N ALA A 16 -10.65 1.46 3.70
CA ALA A 16 -11.99 0.97 3.37
C ALA A 16 -12.11 -0.56 3.30
N SER A 17 -11.02 -1.26 2.96
CA SER A 17 -10.98 -2.71 2.92
C SER A 17 -11.06 -3.40 4.28
N LEU A 18 -10.66 -2.71 5.36
CA LEU A 18 -10.64 -3.25 6.72
C LEU A 18 -11.87 -2.87 7.55
N ARG A 19 -12.76 -2.04 6.99
CA ARG A 19 -13.95 -1.52 7.66
C ARG A 19 -14.81 -2.61 8.33
N HIS A 20 -15.00 -3.76 7.66
CA HIS A 20 -15.81 -4.86 8.19
C HIS A 20 -14.99 -5.93 8.94
N THR A 21 -13.67 -5.93 8.74
CA THR A 21 -12.76 -6.81 9.48
C THR A 21 -12.69 -6.42 10.94
N TRP A 22 -12.54 -5.11 11.24
CA TRP A 22 -12.43 -4.61 12.61
C TRP A 22 -13.59 -5.04 13.53
N PRO A 23 -14.87 -4.85 13.18
CA PRO A 23 -15.99 -5.33 13.99
C PRO A 23 -15.96 -6.83 14.26
N SER A 24 -15.66 -7.62 13.22
CA SER A 24 -15.59 -9.09 13.31
C SER A 24 -14.49 -9.54 14.28
N GLU A 25 -13.32 -8.90 14.23
CA GLU A 25 -12.21 -9.20 15.15
C GLU A 25 -12.48 -8.70 16.57
N ILE A 26 -13.17 -7.56 16.74
CA ILE A 26 -13.58 -7.06 18.06
C ILE A 26 -14.56 -8.03 18.72
N GLU A 27 -15.57 -8.51 18.01
CA GLU A 27 -16.54 -9.47 18.52
C GLU A 27 -15.86 -10.78 18.95
N LYS A 28 -14.93 -11.27 18.13
CA LYS A 28 -14.15 -12.47 18.41
C LYS A 28 -13.24 -12.34 19.63
N PHE A 29 -12.50 -11.23 19.75
CA PHE A 29 -11.44 -11.07 20.76
C PHE A 29 -11.90 -10.33 22.02
N ILE A 30 -13.05 -9.66 21.99
CA ILE A 30 -13.62 -8.93 23.11
C ILE A 30 -15.11 -9.31 23.27
N PRO A 31 -15.42 -10.57 23.61
CA PRO A 31 -16.81 -11.07 23.68
C PRO A 31 -17.64 -10.36 24.77
N SER A 32 -17.00 -9.70 25.73
CA SER A 32 -17.66 -8.87 26.75
C SER A 32 -18.28 -7.58 26.21
N LEU A 33 -17.93 -7.15 24.99
CA LEU A 33 -18.53 -5.98 24.36
C LEU A 33 -19.70 -6.44 23.48
N PRO A 34 -20.92 -5.95 23.73
CA PRO A 34 -22.04 -6.30 22.86
C PRO A 34 -21.82 -5.68 21.48
N PRO A 35 -22.23 -6.34 20.38
CA PRO A 35 -22.07 -5.81 19.02
C PRO A 35 -22.67 -4.40 18.84
N SER A 36 -23.73 -4.06 19.58
CA SER A 36 -24.35 -2.73 19.59
C SER A 36 -23.46 -1.60 20.15
N SER A 37 -22.34 -1.93 20.80
CA SER A 37 -21.34 -0.96 21.25
C SER A 37 -20.37 -0.51 20.15
N VAL A 38 -20.37 -1.19 19.00
CA VAL A 38 -19.52 -0.87 17.85
C VAL A 38 -20.38 -0.30 16.74
N TYR A 39 -20.09 0.92 16.32
CA TYR A 39 -20.72 1.55 15.17
C TYR A 39 -19.76 1.57 13.97
N VAL A 40 -20.23 1.15 12.80
CA VAL A 40 -19.46 1.19 11.56
C VAL A 40 -20.05 2.26 10.65
N VAL A 41 -19.29 3.31 10.39
CA VAL A 41 -19.77 4.41 9.53
C VAL A 41 -19.82 3.92 8.08
N SER A 42 -21.02 3.86 7.54
CA SER A 42 -21.33 3.24 6.24
C SER A 42 -20.95 4.15 5.06
N GLY A 43 -21.09 5.47 5.19
CA GLY A 43 -20.88 6.42 4.11
C GLY A 43 -20.79 7.88 4.55
N PHE A 44 -20.81 8.79 3.57
CA PHE A 44 -20.72 10.24 3.79
C PHE A 44 -22.00 10.85 4.36
N ASP A 45 -23.13 10.17 4.19
CA ASP A 45 -24.47 10.58 4.63
C ASP A 45 -25.13 9.47 5.46
N ASP A 46 -24.46 9.06 6.53
CA ASP A 46 -24.93 8.03 7.44
C ASP A 46 -25.92 8.64 8.45
N SER A 47 -27.18 8.80 8.03
CA SER A 47 -28.22 9.43 8.86
C SER A 47 -28.44 8.70 10.19
N ASP A 48 -28.21 7.39 10.23
CA ASP A 48 -28.33 6.58 11.44
C ASP A 48 -27.16 6.83 12.40
N PHE A 49 -25.96 7.10 11.88
CA PHE A 49 -24.83 7.55 12.70
C PHE A 49 -25.15 8.89 13.34
N TYR A 50 -25.73 9.82 12.59
CA TYR A 50 -26.08 11.15 13.09
C TYR A 50 -27.15 11.10 14.18
N ARG A 51 -28.19 10.27 13.99
CA ARG A 51 -29.22 10.02 15.02
C ARG A 51 -28.67 9.30 16.24
N SER A 52 -27.76 8.34 16.04
CA SER A 52 -27.20 7.53 17.11
C SER A 52 -26.08 8.24 17.88
N ALA A 53 -25.39 9.21 17.26
CA ALA A 53 -24.42 10.07 17.92
C ALA A 53 -25.05 10.92 19.04
N ASN A 54 -26.35 11.21 18.96
CA ASN A 54 -27.10 11.83 20.06
C ASN A 54 -27.41 10.87 21.22
N LYS A 55 -27.34 9.55 20.99
CA LYS A 55 -27.48 8.49 22.01
C LYS A 55 -26.10 7.98 22.46
N ARG A 56 -25.19 8.92 22.79
CA ARG A 56 -23.78 8.72 23.16
C ARG A 56 -23.53 7.57 24.13
N ALA A 57 -24.48 7.27 25.03
CA ALA A 57 -24.31 6.28 26.10
C ALA A 57 -24.14 4.82 25.63
N ARG A 58 -24.50 4.48 24.39
CA ARG A 58 -24.42 3.08 23.89
C ARG A 58 -23.22 2.80 22.99
N ILE A 59 -22.72 3.78 22.25
CA ILE A 59 -21.63 3.59 21.29
C ILE A 59 -20.31 3.84 21.99
N GLN A 60 -19.52 2.78 22.13
CA GLN A 60 -18.20 2.83 22.77
C GLN A 60 -17.07 2.90 21.73
N ILE A 61 -17.26 2.26 20.57
CA ILE A 61 -16.29 2.18 19.49
C ILE A 61 -16.94 2.65 18.20
N VAL A 62 -16.27 3.54 17.48
CA VAL A 62 -16.65 3.94 16.12
C VAL A 62 -15.56 3.51 15.15
N VAL A 63 -15.93 2.76 14.12
CA VAL A 63 -15.07 2.37 13.01
C VAL A 63 -15.38 3.25 11.81
N ALA A 64 -14.41 4.05 11.37
CA ALA A 64 -14.53 4.94 10.23
C ALA A 64 -13.36 4.76 9.27
N THR A 65 -13.53 5.21 8.02
CA THR A 65 -12.48 5.12 7.02
C THR A 65 -11.88 6.47 6.71
N TYR A 66 -10.59 6.51 6.36
CA TYR A 66 -9.91 7.75 6.00
C TYR A 66 -10.60 8.54 4.88
N SER A 67 -11.29 7.85 3.97
CA SER A 67 -12.04 8.48 2.88
C SER A 67 -13.23 9.31 3.35
N LEU A 68 -13.76 9.08 4.56
CA LEU A 68 -14.91 9.81 5.11
C LEU A 68 -14.51 11.20 5.63
N LEU A 69 -13.22 11.39 5.95
CA LEU A 69 -12.63 12.64 6.42
C LEU A 69 -12.39 13.64 5.28
N GLN A 70 -13.37 13.83 4.40
CA GLN A 70 -13.33 14.83 3.33
C GLN A 70 -14.07 16.11 3.76
N ASN A 71 -13.66 17.27 3.24
CA ASN A 71 -14.25 18.55 3.62
C ASN A 71 -15.76 18.54 3.38
N ARG A 72 -16.51 19.02 4.37
CA ARG A 72 -17.97 19.21 4.33
C ARG A 72 -18.82 17.95 4.36
N SER A 73 -18.25 16.74 4.52
CA SER A 73 -19.09 15.56 4.78
C SER A 73 -19.76 15.69 6.15
N ALA A 74 -21.03 15.28 6.24
CA ALA A 74 -21.73 15.25 7.52
C ALA A 74 -21.05 14.26 8.48
N ALA A 75 -20.52 13.15 7.96
CA ALA A 75 -19.72 12.19 8.71
C ALA A 75 -18.49 12.82 9.39
N ALA A 76 -17.72 13.67 8.71
CA ALA A 76 -16.56 14.32 9.31
C ALA A 76 -16.93 15.27 10.45
N ARG A 77 -18.05 15.99 10.33
CA ARG A 77 -18.55 16.87 11.40
C ARG A 77 -18.95 16.07 12.64
N VAL A 78 -19.73 15.01 12.44
CA VAL A 78 -20.18 14.17 13.56
C VAL A 78 -19.03 13.43 14.23
N LEU A 79 -18.01 13.02 13.46
CA LEU A 79 -16.78 12.46 14.03
C LEU A 79 -16.02 13.48 14.88
N ASP A 80 -16.00 14.76 14.50
CA ASP A 80 -15.37 15.82 15.28
C ASP A 80 -16.16 16.15 16.57
N ASP A 81 -17.49 16.12 16.49
CA ASP A 81 -18.40 16.37 17.62
C ASP A 81 -18.43 15.24 18.67
N PHE A 82 -17.96 14.03 18.31
CA PHE A 82 -17.97 12.85 19.18
C PHE A 82 -16.92 12.91 20.29
N ASP A 83 -15.95 13.83 20.21
CA ASP A 83 -14.90 14.07 21.22
C ASP A 83 -14.18 12.78 21.68
N PHE A 84 -13.64 12.04 20.69
CA PHE A 84 -12.91 10.79 20.94
C PHE A 84 -11.68 11.00 21.82
N LYS A 85 -11.66 10.32 22.97
CA LYS A 85 -10.53 10.35 23.91
C LYS A 85 -9.44 9.35 23.56
N CYS A 86 -9.79 8.31 22.81
CA CYS A 86 -8.84 7.35 22.28
C CYS A 86 -9.00 7.19 20.77
N VAL A 87 -7.89 7.18 20.03
CA VAL A 87 -7.88 6.98 18.58
C VAL A 87 -6.83 5.95 18.19
N ILE A 88 -7.25 4.97 17.39
CA ILE A 88 -6.38 4.04 16.66
C ILE A 88 -6.46 4.41 15.18
N ALA A 89 -5.32 4.74 14.57
CA ALA A 89 -5.21 4.96 13.14
C ALA A 89 -4.43 3.81 12.51
N ASP A 90 -5.16 2.89 11.89
CA ASP A 90 -4.65 1.69 11.23
C ASP A 90 -4.24 1.96 9.79
N GLU A 91 -3.13 1.37 9.36
CA GLU A 91 -2.41 1.72 8.14
C GLU A 91 -2.14 3.24 8.03
N SER A 92 -1.55 3.82 9.09
CA SER A 92 -1.28 5.25 9.25
C SER A 92 -0.42 5.87 8.15
N HIS A 93 0.23 5.06 7.30
CA HIS A 93 0.90 5.51 6.09
C HIS A 93 -0.06 6.22 5.11
N ASN A 94 -1.39 6.04 5.26
CA ASN A 94 -2.42 6.82 4.55
C ASN A 94 -2.38 8.33 4.86
N LEU A 95 -1.69 8.73 5.94
CA LEU A 95 -1.49 10.12 6.38
C LEU A 95 -0.14 10.70 5.96
N LYS A 96 0.65 9.99 5.15
CA LYS A 96 2.02 10.39 4.81
C LYS A 96 2.15 11.75 4.10
N GLU A 97 1.14 12.11 3.31
CA GLU A 97 1.17 13.31 2.48
C GLU A 97 0.53 14.48 3.23
N ARG A 98 1.36 15.33 3.84
CA ARG A 98 0.94 16.49 4.65
C ARG A 98 -0.08 17.37 3.93
N ASN A 99 0.12 17.60 2.63
CA ASN A 99 -0.71 18.52 1.88
C ASN A 99 -2.04 17.92 1.43
N SER A 100 -2.21 16.60 1.56
CA SER A 100 -3.45 15.93 1.23
C SER A 100 -4.58 16.41 2.13
N GLN A 101 -5.77 16.54 1.55
CA GLN A 101 -6.98 16.94 2.27
C GLN A 101 -7.25 16.00 3.46
N ARG A 102 -7.08 14.70 3.24
CA ARG A 102 -7.19 13.66 4.28
C ARG A 102 -6.28 13.94 5.47
N CYS A 103 -5.00 14.23 5.22
CA CYS A 103 -4.03 14.50 6.28
C CYS A 103 -4.42 15.78 7.04
N LYS A 104 -4.76 16.86 6.32
CA LYS A 104 -5.17 18.13 6.92
C LYS A 104 -6.39 18.01 7.83
N LEU A 105 -7.32 17.11 7.52
CA LEU A 105 -8.54 16.88 8.28
C LEU A 105 -8.37 15.85 9.40
N ALA A 106 -7.55 14.82 9.18
CA ALA A 106 -7.27 13.81 10.20
C ALA A 106 -6.41 14.39 11.34
N LEU A 107 -5.38 15.18 11.07
CA LEU A 107 -4.45 15.64 12.12
C LEU A 107 -5.14 16.35 13.29
N PRO A 108 -6.05 17.32 13.09
CA PRO A 108 -6.77 17.96 14.19
C PRO A 108 -7.56 16.96 15.03
N LEU A 109 -8.27 16.04 14.39
CA LEU A 109 -9.04 14.99 15.05
C LEU A 109 -8.15 14.06 15.88
N LEU A 110 -7.03 13.60 15.30
CA LEU A 110 -6.07 12.73 16.00
C LEU A 110 -5.44 13.40 17.22
N ARG A 111 -5.21 14.71 17.15
CA ARG A 111 -4.55 15.49 18.21
C ARG A 111 -5.47 15.92 19.35
N LYS A 112 -6.79 15.85 19.16
CA LYS A 112 -7.77 16.09 20.22
C LYS A 112 -7.84 14.93 21.23
N ALA A 113 -7.40 13.74 20.83
CA ALA A 113 -7.45 12.54 21.65
C ALA A 113 -6.37 12.54 22.74
N ASP A 114 -6.73 12.08 23.93
CA ASP A 114 -5.79 11.87 25.04
C ASP A 114 -4.81 10.72 24.75
N ARG A 115 -5.27 9.73 23.96
CA ARG A 115 -4.45 8.60 23.52
C ARG A 115 -4.55 8.39 22.02
N LEU A 116 -3.40 8.40 21.36
CA LEU A 116 -3.25 8.11 19.93
C LEU A 116 -2.33 6.92 19.72
N ILE A 117 -2.80 5.93 18.95
CA ILE A 117 -2.02 4.78 18.52
C ILE A 117 -2.03 4.75 16.99
N LEU A 118 -0.84 4.81 16.39
CA LEU A 118 -0.68 4.63 14.94
C LEU A 118 -0.21 3.19 14.67
N LEU A 119 -0.92 2.48 13.81
CA LEU A 119 -0.55 1.14 13.36
C LEU A 119 -0.16 1.21 11.88
N SER A 120 0.99 0.66 11.52
CA SER A 120 1.40 0.52 10.14
C SER A 120 2.50 -0.54 10.02
N GLY A 121 2.40 -1.41 9.02
CA GLY A 121 3.49 -2.33 8.69
C GLY A 121 4.71 -1.60 8.11
N THR A 122 4.50 -0.44 7.49
CA THR A 122 5.51 0.37 6.83
C THR A 122 5.14 1.86 6.99
N PRO A 123 5.51 2.51 8.13
CA PRO A 123 5.12 3.90 8.41
C PRO A 123 5.66 4.89 7.37
N ALA A 124 6.84 4.64 6.81
CA ALA A 124 7.31 5.28 5.57
C ALA A 124 7.33 4.25 4.45
N LEU A 125 6.89 4.65 3.25
CA LEU A 125 6.86 3.79 2.07
C LEU A 125 8.14 3.94 1.23
N ALA A 126 8.74 5.12 1.24
CA ALA A 126 9.97 5.40 0.48
C ALA A 126 10.91 6.41 1.13
N ARG A 127 10.40 7.43 1.85
CA ARG A 127 11.20 8.61 2.21
C ARG A 127 10.94 9.09 3.64
N PRO A 128 11.93 9.69 4.34
CA PRO A 128 11.77 10.16 5.71
C PRO A 128 10.71 11.26 5.85
N VAL A 129 10.50 12.10 4.83
CA VAL A 129 9.47 13.15 4.85
C VAL A 129 8.05 12.61 5.08
N GLU A 130 7.79 11.36 4.68
CA GLU A 130 6.49 10.68 4.86
C GLU A 130 6.18 10.38 6.34
N LEU A 131 7.19 10.41 7.22
CA LEU A 131 7.01 10.20 8.66
C LEU A 131 6.49 11.45 9.38
N TRP A 132 6.72 12.65 8.84
CA TRP A 132 6.51 13.88 9.59
C TRP A 132 5.07 14.03 10.08
N ALA A 133 4.08 13.77 9.23
CA ALA A 133 2.67 13.90 9.61
C ALA A 133 2.30 12.96 10.78
N GLN A 134 2.81 11.73 10.77
CA GLN A 134 2.59 10.74 11.81
C GLN A 134 3.27 11.16 13.12
N LEU A 135 4.54 11.54 13.06
CA LEU A 135 5.30 12.02 14.22
C LEU A 135 4.71 13.29 14.81
N HIS A 136 4.28 14.22 13.96
CA HIS A 136 3.66 15.47 14.39
C HIS A 136 2.27 15.25 15.02
N SER A 137 1.57 14.18 14.67
CA SER A 137 0.33 13.79 15.34
C SER A 137 0.56 13.15 16.71
N LEU A 138 1.63 12.37 16.88
CA LEU A 138 1.97 11.67 18.12
C LEU A 138 2.70 12.55 19.14
N VAL A 139 3.77 13.22 18.71
CA VAL A 139 4.71 13.97 19.55
C VAL A 139 5.07 15.29 18.88
N PRO A 140 4.15 16.26 18.82
CA PRO A 140 4.31 17.49 18.03
C PRO A 140 5.50 18.36 18.44
N LYS A 141 5.98 18.24 19.68
CA LYS A 141 7.09 19.03 20.23
C LYS A 141 8.46 18.43 19.89
N ASP A 142 8.55 17.11 19.72
CA ASP A 142 9.83 16.41 19.63
C ASP A 142 10.49 16.67 18.27
N PHE A 143 9.76 16.47 17.18
CA PHE A 143 10.33 16.52 15.81
C PHE A 143 10.29 17.91 15.17
N GLY A 144 9.90 18.94 15.93
CA GLY A 144 9.87 20.33 15.49
C GLY A 144 8.87 20.62 14.36
N THR A 145 9.03 21.80 13.76
CA THR A 145 8.21 22.21 12.61
C THR A 145 8.57 21.40 11.36
N PHE A 146 7.69 21.40 10.36
CA PHE A 146 7.97 20.73 9.08
C PHE A 146 9.27 21.20 8.45
N ALA A 147 9.54 22.51 8.46
CA ALA A 147 10.77 23.08 7.90
C ALA A 147 12.02 22.62 8.67
N ALA A 148 11.95 22.54 10.00
CA ALA A 148 13.05 22.03 10.81
C ALA A 148 13.31 20.54 10.54
N PHE A 149 12.25 19.74 10.46
CA PHE A 149 12.34 18.30 10.17
C PHE A 149 12.93 18.03 8.79
N THR A 150 12.44 18.72 7.75
CA THR A 150 12.93 18.49 6.38
C THR A 150 14.37 18.94 6.22
N LYS A 151 14.75 20.07 6.80
CA LYS A 151 16.15 20.55 6.81
C LYS A 151 17.08 19.55 7.49
N ARG A 152 16.67 18.96 8.62
CA ARG A 152 17.50 18.04 9.39
C ARG A 152 17.57 16.63 8.80
N TYR A 153 16.45 16.06 8.37
CA TYR A 153 16.37 14.63 8.03
C TYR A 153 16.11 14.31 6.56
N CYS A 154 15.68 15.29 5.78
CA CYS A 154 15.25 15.07 4.39
C CYS A 154 16.22 15.67 3.37
N ASN A 155 17.42 16.06 3.80
CA ASN A 155 18.42 16.77 2.97
C ASN A 155 17.76 17.91 2.18
N ALA A 156 17.00 18.78 2.88
CA ALA A 156 16.19 19.79 2.20
C ALA A 156 17.08 20.77 1.43
N ARG A 157 16.86 20.87 0.13
CA ARG A 157 17.60 21.75 -0.78
C ARG A 157 16.64 22.71 -1.45
N ARG A 158 17.09 23.94 -1.68
CA ARG A 158 16.33 24.89 -2.47
C ARG A 158 16.51 24.54 -3.95
N GLY A 159 15.49 23.96 -4.54
CA GLY A 159 15.41 23.68 -5.98
C GLY A 159 14.74 24.83 -6.73
N ARG A 160 14.70 24.71 -8.06
CA ARG A 160 14.13 25.73 -8.95
C ARG A 160 12.62 25.99 -8.74
N PHE A 161 11.88 25.00 -8.25
CA PHE A 161 10.42 25.06 -8.03
C PHE A 161 10.01 25.05 -6.53
N GLY A 162 10.95 25.36 -5.64
CA GLY A 162 10.73 25.34 -4.19
C GLY A 162 11.66 24.36 -3.48
N TRP A 163 11.28 23.93 -2.28
CA TRP A 163 12.11 23.04 -1.48
C TRP A 163 11.99 21.59 -1.95
N ASP A 164 13.11 21.00 -2.37
CA ASP A 164 13.21 19.55 -2.53
C ASP A 164 13.52 18.93 -1.15
N VAL A 165 12.62 18.08 -0.69
CA VAL A 165 12.65 17.41 0.62
C VAL A 165 12.59 15.90 0.47
N LYS A 166 13.01 15.37 -0.69
CA LYS A 166 12.91 13.94 -1.01
C LYS A 166 14.13 13.14 -0.58
N GLY A 167 15.20 13.79 -0.16
CA GLY A 167 16.45 13.15 0.24
C GLY A 167 16.40 12.55 1.64
N LEU A 168 17.57 12.09 2.09
CA LEU A 168 17.82 11.55 3.42
C LEU A 168 19.09 12.19 3.98
N SER A 169 19.03 12.60 5.24
CA SER A 169 20.18 13.09 6.02
C SER A 169 20.00 12.67 7.48
N ASN A 170 21.10 12.53 8.23
CA ASN A 170 21.08 12.17 9.65
C ASN A 170 20.21 10.92 9.96
N ALA A 171 20.39 9.86 9.16
CA ALA A 171 19.56 8.66 9.23
C ALA A 171 19.66 7.93 10.58
N ASP A 172 20.87 7.83 11.13
CA ASP A 172 21.12 7.14 12.40
C ASP A 172 20.46 7.90 13.57
N GLU A 173 20.61 9.22 13.60
CA GLU A 173 19.95 10.07 14.59
C GLU A 173 18.41 9.94 14.49
N LEU A 174 17.86 9.97 13.27
CA LEU A 174 16.43 9.76 13.07
C LEU A 174 16.01 8.38 13.58
N HIS A 175 16.80 7.34 13.32
CA HIS A 175 16.52 5.98 13.79
C HIS A 175 16.45 5.89 15.31
N GLU A 176 17.44 6.41 16.03
CA GLU A 176 17.47 6.43 17.50
C GLU A 176 16.28 7.16 18.10
N ARG A 177 15.91 8.30 17.51
CA ARG A 177 14.74 9.07 17.95
C ARG A 177 13.44 8.32 17.71
N LEU A 178 13.31 7.64 16.57
CA LEU A 178 12.14 6.83 16.26
C LEU A 178 11.97 5.67 17.25
N GLN A 179 13.06 5.04 17.72
CA GLN A 179 12.99 3.94 18.70
C GLN A 179 12.29 4.33 20.02
N ARG A 180 12.24 5.63 20.37
CA ARG A 180 11.57 6.11 21.59
C ARG A 180 10.04 6.20 21.46
N VAL A 181 9.54 6.30 20.23
CA VAL A 181 8.11 6.49 19.92
C VAL A 181 7.50 5.37 19.09
N MET A 182 8.33 4.46 18.58
CA MET A 182 7.93 3.36 17.71
C MET A 182 8.38 2.03 18.30
N VAL A 183 7.41 1.12 18.47
CA VAL A 183 7.68 -0.28 18.77
C VAL A 183 7.67 -1.06 17.47
N ARG A 184 8.85 -1.54 17.04
CA ARG A 184 8.99 -2.36 15.82
C ARG A 184 9.63 -3.70 16.16
N ARG A 185 9.00 -4.80 15.73
CA ARG A 185 9.55 -6.15 15.82
C ARG A 185 9.72 -6.72 14.41
N LEU A 186 10.85 -7.36 14.15
CA LEU A 186 11.07 -8.07 12.89
C LEU A 186 10.38 -9.43 12.93
N LYS A 187 9.87 -9.91 11.80
CA LYS A 187 9.25 -11.25 11.71
C LYS A 187 10.23 -12.34 12.18
N SER A 188 11.51 -12.22 11.85
CA SER A 188 12.58 -13.10 12.35
C SER A 188 12.66 -13.19 13.88
N ASN A 189 12.26 -12.13 14.59
CA ASN A 189 12.37 -12.06 16.04
C ASN A 189 11.12 -12.63 16.76
N VAL A 190 10.01 -12.83 16.04
CA VAL A 190 8.72 -13.25 16.62
C VAL A 190 8.15 -14.51 15.97
N LEU A 191 8.61 -14.87 14.78
CA LEU A 191 8.14 -16.00 13.97
C LEU A 191 9.37 -16.75 13.44
N SER A 192 10.12 -17.38 14.35
CA SER A 192 11.30 -18.21 14.02
C SER A 192 10.97 -19.41 13.13
N GLU A 193 9.71 -19.85 13.15
CA GLU A 193 9.21 -20.98 12.34
C GLU A 193 8.91 -20.60 10.89
N LEU A 194 8.91 -19.31 10.54
CA LEU A 194 8.46 -18.89 9.22
C LEU A 194 9.61 -19.02 8.20
N PRO A 195 9.45 -19.82 7.13
CA PRO A 195 10.51 -20.02 6.16
C PRO A 195 11.02 -18.72 5.52
N PRO A 196 12.29 -18.66 5.12
CA PRO A 196 12.87 -17.46 4.53
C PRO A 196 12.21 -17.09 3.20
N LYS A 197 12.29 -15.82 2.84
CA LYS A 197 11.96 -15.34 1.49
C LYS A 197 13.19 -15.46 0.61
N GLN A 198 13.04 -16.07 -0.56
CA GLN A 198 14.07 -16.05 -1.61
C GLN A 198 13.63 -15.10 -2.71
N ARG A 199 14.52 -14.20 -3.13
CA ARG A 199 14.27 -13.23 -4.19
C ARG A 199 15.15 -13.55 -5.38
N SER A 200 14.55 -13.67 -6.56
CA SER A 200 15.25 -13.91 -7.82
C SER A 200 14.78 -12.95 -8.89
N VAL A 201 15.70 -12.54 -9.76
CA VAL A 201 15.42 -11.72 -10.93
C VAL A 201 15.43 -12.62 -12.15
N VAL A 202 14.35 -12.63 -12.91
CA VAL A 202 14.24 -13.40 -14.15
C VAL A 202 14.25 -12.43 -15.32
N PRO A 203 15.28 -12.49 -16.20
CA PRO A 203 15.28 -11.72 -17.42
C PRO A 203 14.23 -12.27 -18.38
N VAL A 204 13.37 -11.41 -18.90
CA VAL A 204 12.39 -11.75 -19.93
C VAL A 204 12.76 -11.05 -21.24
N ARG A 205 12.61 -11.76 -22.36
CA ARG A 205 12.81 -11.19 -23.70
C ARG A 205 11.53 -10.49 -24.14
N ILE A 206 11.65 -9.27 -24.61
CA ILE A 206 10.55 -8.50 -25.19
C ILE A 206 10.62 -8.56 -26.72
N GLY A 207 9.49 -8.39 -27.41
CA GLY A 207 9.48 -8.35 -28.87
C GLY A 207 10.20 -7.11 -29.41
N LYS A 208 10.82 -7.21 -30.59
CA LYS A 208 11.62 -6.13 -31.20
C LYS A 208 10.87 -4.81 -31.29
N ASP A 209 9.61 -4.84 -31.72
CA ASP A 209 8.77 -3.64 -31.85
C ASP A 209 8.55 -2.94 -30.50
N HIS A 210 8.36 -3.72 -29.43
CA HIS A 210 8.22 -3.18 -28.07
C HIS A 210 9.54 -2.65 -27.53
N GLU A 211 10.65 -3.31 -27.86
CA GLU A 211 11.99 -2.88 -27.48
C GLU A 211 12.34 -1.53 -28.11
N GLU A 212 12.10 -1.38 -29.41
CA GLU A 212 12.33 -0.13 -30.13
C GLU A 212 11.46 1.01 -29.57
N ASN A 213 10.17 0.75 -29.32
CA ASN A 213 9.30 1.75 -28.70
C ASN A 213 9.76 2.14 -27.29
N CYS A 214 10.13 1.17 -26.45
CA CYS A 214 10.65 1.46 -25.11
C CYS A 214 11.95 2.26 -25.17
N ARG A 215 12.86 1.93 -26.11
CA ARG A 215 14.12 2.65 -26.31
C ARG A 215 13.86 4.11 -26.70
N ARG A 216 12.96 4.34 -27.66
CA ARG A 216 12.56 5.67 -28.12
C ARG A 216 12.01 6.52 -26.98
N VAL A 217 11.00 6.02 -26.25
CA VAL A 217 10.36 6.77 -25.15
C VAL A 217 11.36 7.05 -24.01
N MET A 218 12.30 6.13 -23.74
CA MET A 218 13.35 6.33 -22.74
C MET A 218 14.39 7.38 -23.17
N GLU A 219 14.70 7.46 -24.46
CA GLU A 219 15.59 8.49 -25.03
C GLU A 219 14.94 9.87 -24.99
N ASP A 220 13.67 9.97 -25.38
CA ASP A 220 12.85 11.18 -25.26
C ASP A 220 12.80 11.64 -23.79
N LEU A 221 12.51 10.72 -22.86
CA LEU A 221 12.47 11.00 -21.42
C LEU A 221 13.81 11.55 -20.89
N LYS A 222 14.93 10.96 -21.30
CA LYS A 222 16.27 11.41 -20.88
C LYS A 222 16.50 12.85 -21.36
N THR A 223 16.20 13.12 -22.64
CA THR A 223 16.36 14.44 -23.24
C THR A 223 15.47 15.49 -22.58
N THR A 224 14.17 15.20 -22.41
CA THR A 224 13.25 16.12 -21.74
C THR A 224 13.68 16.38 -20.30
N ARG A 225 14.13 15.35 -19.58
CA ARG A 225 14.55 15.51 -18.17
C ARG A 225 15.83 16.34 -18.03
N ALA A 226 16.77 16.21 -18.96
CA ALA A 226 17.94 17.09 -19.02
C ALA A 226 17.51 18.56 -19.26
N ALA A 227 16.58 18.81 -20.18
CA ALA A 227 16.05 20.15 -20.42
C ALA A 227 15.34 20.74 -19.19
N VAL A 228 14.60 19.93 -18.41
CA VAL A 228 13.95 20.38 -17.16
C VAL A 228 14.98 20.94 -16.17
N ASP A 229 16.17 20.36 -16.10
CA ASP A 229 17.23 20.79 -15.18
C ASP A 229 17.86 22.13 -15.61
N GLU A 230 17.70 22.54 -16.86
CA GLU A 230 18.23 23.78 -17.44
C GLU A 230 17.20 24.92 -17.48
N LEU A 231 15.91 24.63 -17.63
CA LEU A 231 14.83 25.62 -17.74
C LEU A 231 14.43 26.25 -16.39
N VAL A 232 13.83 27.45 -16.42
CA VAL A 232 13.24 28.14 -15.26
C VAL A 232 11.87 28.70 -15.64
N GLY A 233 10.94 28.78 -14.68
CA GLY A 233 9.64 29.41 -14.91
C GLY A 233 8.62 28.48 -15.57
N PRO A 234 7.63 29.03 -16.32
CA PRO A 234 6.54 28.25 -16.92
C PRO A 234 7.01 27.12 -17.85
N GLU A 235 8.02 27.38 -18.69
CA GLU A 235 8.60 26.40 -19.63
C GLU A 235 9.13 25.16 -18.91
N ALA A 236 9.70 25.34 -17.72
CA ALA A 236 10.22 24.27 -16.91
C ALA A 236 9.09 23.43 -16.28
N CYS A 237 7.91 24.03 -16.04
CA CYS A 237 6.71 23.31 -15.61
C CYS A 237 6.18 22.43 -16.74
N ASP A 238 6.13 22.96 -17.97
CA ASP A 238 5.67 22.24 -19.15
C ASP A 238 6.60 21.07 -19.49
N ALA A 239 7.91 21.29 -19.49
CA ALA A 239 8.90 20.23 -19.69
C ALA A 239 8.80 19.15 -18.60
N ASN A 240 8.55 19.52 -17.33
CA ASN A 240 8.38 18.55 -16.25
C ASN A 240 7.06 17.77 -16.36
N PHE A 241 6.01 18.40 -16.89
CA PHE A 241 4.76 17.71 -17.22
C PHE A 241 4.98 16.70 -18.34
N GLU A 242 5.69 17.08 -19.41
CA GLU A 242 6.00 16.16 -20.52
C GLU A 242 6.91 15.02 -20.07
N ALA A 243 7.95 15.31 -19.26
CA ALA A 243 8.81 14.27 -18.68
C ALA A 243 8.01 13.26 -17.83
N ARG A 244 6.99 13.72 -17.10
CA ARG A 244 6.09 12.81 -16.35
C ARG A 244 5.24 11.96 -17.27
N LYS A 245 4.73 12.54 -18.36
CA LYS A 245 3.94 11.81 -19.36
C LYS A 245 4.79 10.71 -20.01
N LEU A 246 5.99 11.04 -20.48
CA LEU A 246 6.95 10.09 -21.05
C LEU A 246 7.34 8.99 -20.05
N LEU A 247 7.52 9.33 -18.77
CA LEU A 247 7.79 8.34 -17.73
C LEU A 247 6.63 7.35 -17.57
N MET A 248 5.38 7.82 -17.61
CA MET A 248 4.21 6.94 -17.53
C MET A 248 4.05 6.08 -18.79
N GLU A 249 4.33 6.64 -19.96
CA GLU A 249 4.33 5.92 -21.24
C GLU A 249 5.41 4.82 -21.27
N ALA A 250 6.63 5.13 -20.81
CA ALA A 250 7.71 4.16 -20.68
C ALA A 250 7.32 3.03 -19.72
N TYR A 251 6.73 3.38 -18.58
CA TYR A 251 6.29 2.40 -17.59
C TYR A 251 5.23 1.46 -18.16
N MET A 252 4.20 1.99 -18.82
CA MET A 252 3.16 1.20 -19.47
C MET A 252 3.70 0.34 -20.61
N SER A 253 4.49 0.93 -21.51
CA SER A 253 5.08 0.23 -22.67
C SER A 253 5.96 -0.94 -22.23
N SER A 254 6.77 -0.74 -21.19
CA SER A 254 7.61 -1.79 -20.62
C SER A 254 6.79 -2.92 -19.97
N GLY A 255 5.65 -2.59 -19.36
CA GLY A 255 4.72 -3.56 -18.80
C GLY A 255 4.10 -4.44 -19.89
N ILE A 256 3.53 -3.80 -20.93
CA ILE A 256 2.89 -4.47 -22.05
C ILE A 256 3.90 -5.35 -22.81
N GLY A 257 5.08 -4.81 -23.13
CA GLY A 257 6.12 -5.54 -23.87
C GLY A 257 6.59 -6.82 -23.17
N LYS A 258 6.57 -6.82 -21.83
CA LYS A 258 6.91 -8.01 -21.02
C LYS A 258 5.73 -8.98 -20.83
N ALA A 259 4.49 -8.54 -21.00
CA ALA A 259 3.31 -9.30 -20.57
C ALA A 259 3.23 -10.70 -21.20
N LEU A 260 3.59 -10.84 -22.48
CA LEU A 260 3.63 -12.12 -23.18
C LEU A 260 4.71 -13.05 -22.61
N ALA A 261 5.95 -12.57 -22.48
CA ALA A 261 7.05 -13.36 -21.95
C ALA A 261 6.84 -13.75 -20.47
N VAL A 262 6.24 -12.86 -19.68
CA VAL A 262 5.84 -13.19 -18.30
C VAL A 262 4.72 -14.24 -18.29
N SER A 263 3.79 -14.19 -19.24
CA SER A 263 2.75 -15.21 -19.38
C SER A 263 3.37 -16.57 -19.71
N GLU A 264 4.35 -16.63 -20.61
CA GLU A 264 5.09 -17.86 -20.92
C GLU A 264 5.80 -18.41 -19.69
N TYR A 265 6.54 -17.56 -18.97
CA TYR A 265 7.19 -17.95 -17.72
C TYR A 265 6.20 -18.48 -16.68
N LEU A 266 5.04 -17.82 -16.52
CA LEU A 266 3.98 -18.28 -15.62
C LEU A 266 3.44 -19.65 -16.02
N LEU A 267 3.24 -19.87 -17.32
CA LEU A 267 2.73 -21.13 -17.86
C LEU A 267 3.74 -22.28 -17.69
N ASP A 268 5.03 -22.00 -17.90
CA ASP A 268 6.11 -22.97 -17.66
C ASP A 268 6.21 -23.29 -16.17
N TRP A 269 6.13 -22.26 -15.31
CA TRP A 269 6.06 -22.44 -13.87
C TRP A 269 4.86 -23.31 -13.46
N LEU A 270 3.67 -23.08 -14.03
CA LEU A 270 2.47 -23.88 -13.74
C LEU A 270 2.61 -25.35 -14.14
N SER A 271 3.33 -25.62 -15.24
CA SER A 271 3.64 -26.96 -15.73
C SER A 271 4.55 -27.72 -14.76
N GLY A 272 5.56 -27.05 -14.21
CA GLY A 272 6.57 -27.67 -13.33
C GLY A 272 6.25 -27.68 -11.84
N SER A 273 5.26 -26.90 -11.39
CA SER A 273 4.98 -26.67 -9.95
C SER A 273 3.93 -27.61 -9.34
N GLY A 274 3.49 -28.65 -10.06
CA GLY A 274 2.54 -29.64 -9.55
C GLY A 274 1.20 -29.03 -9.14
N THR A 275 0.89 -29.03 -7.84
CA THR A 275 -0.36 -28.45 -7.28
C THR A 275 -0.17 -27.09 -6.61
N GLN A 276 1.04 -26.55 -6.62
CA GLN A 276 1.35 -25.29 -5.93
C GLN A 276 0.59 -24.10 -6.52
N LYS A 277 0.37 -23.09 -5.68
CA LYS A 277 -0.33 -21.85 -6.04
C LYS A 277 0.63 -20.67 -6.13
N VAL A 278 0.31 -19.73 -7.01
CA VAL A 278 1.13 -18.55 -7.30
C VAL A 278 0.32 -17.26 -7.28
N LEU A 279 0.94 -16.21 -6.74
CA LEU A 279 0.45 -14.84 -6.85
C LEU A 279 1.19 -14.16 -8.00
N VAL A 280 0.45 -13.50 -8.89
CA VAL A 280 1.02 -12.75 -10.01
C VAL A 280 0.59 -11.30 -9.87
N PHE A 281 1.55 -10.40 -9.72
CA PHE A 281 1.31 -8.97 -9.53
C PHE A 281 1.60 -8.18 -10.80
N GLY A 282 0.65 -7.34 -11.20
CA GLY A 282 0.78 -6.34 -12.26
C GLY A 282 0.22 -4.98 -11.84
N HIS A 283 0.60 -3.93 -12.52
CA HIS A 283 0.14 -2.57 -12.27
C HIS A 283 -0.96 -2.17 -13.27
N HIS A 284 -0.68 -2.30 -14.57
CA HIS A 284 -1.60 -1.87 -15.63
C HIS A 284 -2.64 -2.94 -15.93
N ARG A 285 -3.87 -2.49 -16.17
CA ARG A 285 -5.00 -3.39 -16.48
C ARG A 285 -4.73 -4.25 -17.71
N GLU A 286 -4.14 -3.68 -18.75
CA GLU A 286 -3.79 -4.38 -19.99
C GLU A 286 -2.84 -5.56 -19.74
N VAL A 287 -1.85 -5.38 -18.85
CA VAL A 287 -0.94 -6.46 -18.47
C VAL A 287 -1.69 -7.56 -17.72
N LEU A 288 -2.59 -7.19 -16.79
CA LEU A 288 -3.44 -8.16 -16.09
C LEU A 288 -4.37 -8.91 -17.06
N ASP A 289 -4.91 -8.23 -18.07
CA ASP A 289 -5.78 -8.80 -19.10
C ASP A 289 -5.02 -9.84 -19.95
N VAL A 290 -3.78 -9.53 -20.35
CA VAL A 290 -2.91 -10.47 -21.09
C VAL A 290 -2.61 -11.72 -20.26
N LEU A 291 -2.22 -11.55 -18.99
CA LEU A 291 -1.93 -12.65 -18.07
C LEU A 291 -3.17 -13.54 -17.86
N GLU A 292 -4.33 -12.93 -17.64
CA GLU A 292 -5.61 -13.64 -17.46
C GLU A 292 -6.01 -14.40 -18.72
N GLY A 293 -5.87 -13.77 -19.90
CA GLY A 293 -6.14 -14.41 -21.19
C GLY A 293 -5.20 -15.56 -21.50
N ALA A 294 -3.93 -15.50 -21.07
CA ALA A 294 -2.97 -16.59 -21.24
C ALA A 294 -3.31 -17.81 -20.38
N VAL A 295 -3.61 -17.59 -19.10
CA VAL A 295 -4.00 -18.67 -18.17
C VAL A 295 -5.31 -19.33 -18.62
N SER A 296 -6.32 -18.52 -18.97
CA SER A 296 -7.64 -19.02 -19.37
C SER A 296 -7.62 -19.87 -20.65
N ARG A 297 -6.78 -19.51 -21.64
CA ARG A 297 -6.69 -20.22 -22.91
C ARG A 297 -5.91 -21.53 -22.82
N LYS A 298 -4.75 -21.52 -22.14
CA LYS A 298 -3.78 -22.62 -22.20
C LYS A 298 -4.05 -23.72 -21.16
N TYR A 299 -4.73 -23.41 -20.06
CA TYR A 299 -5.03 -24.37 -18.99
C TYR A 299 -6.53 -24.47 -18.67
N LYS A 300 -7.29 -25.21 -19.48
CA LYS A 300 -8.74 -25.43 -19.25
C LYS A 300 -9.08 -26.07 -17.88
N GLY A 301 -8.10 -26.66 -17.20
CA GLY A 301 -8.27 -27.29 -15.87
C GLY A 301 -7.75 -26.48 -14.67
N VAL A 302 -7.03 -25.37 -14.90
CA VAL A 302 -6.48 -24.54 -13.82
C VAL A 302 -7.33 -23.28 -13.67
N GLY A 303 -7.97 -23.15 -12.52
CA GLY A 303 -8.72 -21.95 -12.17
C GLY A 303 -7.81 -20.82 -11.74
N HIS A 304 -8.27 -19.60 -11.96
CA HIS A 304 -7.64 -18.38 -11.47
C HIS A 304 -8.66 -17.45 -10.79
N ILE A 305 -8.14 -16.49 -10.03
CA ILE A 305 -8.90 -15.31 -9.59
C ILE A 305 -8.18 -14.05 -10.05
N ARG A 306 -8.94 -12.96 -10.15
CA ARG A 306 -8.40 -11.63 -10.40
C ARG A 306 -8.85 -10.66 -9.32
N ILE A 307 -7.97 -9.80 -8.82
CA ILE A 307 -8.33 -8.70 -7.92
C ILE A 307 -7.62 -7.43 -8.37
N ASP A 308 -8.39 -6.45 -8.82
CA ASP A 308 -7.92 -5.12 -9.17
C ASP A 308 -8.85 -4.02 -8.60
N GLY A 309 -8.64 -2.77 -9.02
CA GLY A 309 -9.39 -1.61 -8.54
C GLY A 309 -10.90 -1.67 -8.83
N THR A 310 -11.34 -2.50 -9.77
CA THR A 310 -12.77 -2.61 -10.15
C THR A 310 -13.57 -3.53 -9.24
N VAL A 311 -12.90 -4.36 -8.43
CA VAL A 311 -13.54 -5.40 -7.62
C VAL A 311 -14.01 -4.83 -6.29
N SER A 312 -15.30 -5.02 -5.98
CA SER A 312 -15.91 -4.56 -4.73
C SER A 312 -15.33 -5.28 -3.50
N PRO A 313 -15.33 -4.68 -2.29
CA PRO A 313 -14.83 -5.34 -1.08
C PRO A 313 -15.49 -6.69 -0.77
N ALA A 314 -16.81 -6.80 -0.97
CA ALA A 314 -17.54 -8.05 -0.74
C ALA A 314 -17.08 -9.14 -1.71
N GLU A 315 -16.93 -8.80 -3.00
CA GLU A 315 -16.48 -9.74 -4.00
C GLU A 315 -15.01 -10.15 -3.81
N ARG A 316 -14.15 -9.24 -3.35
CA ARG A 316 -12.77 -9.58 -2.97
C ARG A 316 -12.72 -10.69 -1.93
N ALA A 317 -13.55 -10.61 -0.89
CA ALA A 317 -13.59 -11.64 0.16
C ALA A 317 -13.98 -13.02 -0.41
N VAL A 318 -14.96 -13.05 -1.33
CA VAL A 318 -15.36 -14.28 -2.03
C VAL A 318 -14.23 -14.85 -2.87
N ARG A 319 -13.55 -14.00 -3.66
CA ARG A 319 -12.42 -14.41 -4.52
C ARG A 319 -11.24 -14.94 -3.68
N VAL A 320 -10.88 -14.25 -2.59
CA VAL A 320 -9.85 -14.71 -1.65
C VAL A 320 -10.19 -16.07 -1.05
N ARG A 321 -11.43 -16.25 -0.58
CA ARG A 321 -11.88 -17.55 -0.05
C ARG A 321 -11.76 -18.64 -1.10
N LYS A 322 -12.23 -18.39 -2.32
CA LYS A 322 -12.14 -19.31 -3.46
C LYS A 322 -10.68 -19.72 -3.74
N PHE A 323 -9.75 -18.77 -3.74
CA PHE A 323 -8.33 -19.07 -3.93
C PHE A 323 -7.71 -19.84 -2.76
N GLN A 324 -8.09 -19.54 -1.51
CA GLN A 324 -7.55 -20.23 -0.34
C GLN A 324 -8.06 -21.68 -0.24
N SER A 325 -9.34 -21.93 -0.53
CA SER A 325 -9.98 -23.23 -0.26
C SER A 325 -10.05 -24.20 -1.45
N ASN A 326 -10.04 -23.72 -2.70
CA ASN A 326 -10.24 -24.59 -3.87
C ASN A 326 -8.88 -25.00 -4.49
N PRO A 327 -8.49 -26.29 -4.46
CA PRO A 327 -7.20 -26.74 -5.01
C PRO A 327 -7.05 -26.52 -6.52
N ARG A 328 -8.16 -26.48 -7.27
CA ARG A 328 -8.13 -26.22 -8.73
C ARG A 328 -7.80 -24.77 -9.06
N VAL A 329 -8.00 -23.85 -8.13
CA VAL A 329 -7.71 -22.42 -8.33
C VAL A 329 -6.27 -22.15 -7.88
N ARG A 330 -5.34 -22.15 -8.84
CA ARG A 330 -3.89 -22.09 -8.57
C ARG A 330 -3.26 -20.72 -8.80
N VAL A 331 -3.91 -19.84 -9.56
CA VAL A 331 -3.35 -18.53 -9.91
C VAL A 331 -4.20 -17.41 -9.30
N ALA A 332 -3.56 -16.44 -8.65
CA ALA A 332 -4.20 -15.18 -8.28
C ALA A 332 -3.51 -14.02 -8.99
N ILE A 333 -4.23 -13.37 -9.90
CA ILE A 333 -3.79 -12.20 -10.65
C ILE A 333 -4.21 -10.96 -9.88
N LEU A 334 -3.25 -10.18 -9.40
CA LEU A 334 -3.47 -9.11 -8.44
C LEU A 334 -2.89 -7.80 -8.95
N SER A 335 -3.63 -6.71 -8.79
CA SER A 335 -3.02 -5.38 -8.91
C SER A 335 -2.01 -5.17 -7.78
N VAL A 336 -0.83 -4.63 -8.07
CA VAL A 336 0.20 -4.31 -7.07
C VAL A 336 -0.36 -3.36 -6.00
N THR A 337 -1.26 -2.44 -6.37
CA THR A 337 -1.90 -1.52 -5.41
C THR A 337 -2.98 -2.20 -4.57
N ALA A 338 -3.59 -3.28 -5.07
CA ALA A 338 -4.51 -4.11 -4.30
C ALA A 338 -3.79 -4.90 -3.19
N ALA A 339 -2.45 -4.97 -3.18
CA ALA A 339 -1.69 -5.57 -2.08
C ALA A 339 -1.78 -4.78 -0.77
N GLY A 340 -1.97 -3.46 -0.84
CA GLY A 340 -2.04 -2.57 0.34
C GLY A 340 -3.33 -2.69 1.15
N VAL A 341 -4.26 -3.56 0.77
CA VAL A 341 -5.62 -3.61 1.34
C VAL A 341 -5.83 -4.68 2.41
N GLY A 342 -4.76 -5.35 2.86
CA GLY A 342 -4.85 -6.26 4.00
C GLY A 342 -5.22 -7.73 3.70
N LEU A 343 -5.18 -8.16 2.42
CA LEU A 343 -5.52 -9.54 2.04
C LEU A 343 -4.57 -10.56 2.71
N THR A 344 -5.08 -11.75 3.02
CA THR A 344 -4.29 -12.90 3.51
C THR A 344 -4.36 -14.00 2.46
N LEU A 345 -3.22 -14.35 1.84
CA LEU A 345 -3.12 -15.27 0.70
C LEU A 345 -2.04 -16.36 0.96
N THR A 346 -2.10 -16.97 2.14
CA THR A 346 -1.15 -17.97 2.64
C THR A 346 -1.14 -19.29 1.87
N ALA A 347 -2.18 -19.64 1.10
CA ALA A 347 -2.16 -20.85 0.26
C ALA A 347 -1.15 -20.80 -0.91
N ALA A 348 -0.59 -19.63 -1.22
CA ALA A 348 0.50 -19.50 -2.19
C ALA A 348 1.85 -19.42 -1.49
N SER A 349 2.88 -20.00 -2.11
CA SER A 349 4.28 -19.90 -1.68
C SER A 349 5.18 -19.28 -2.75
N SER A 350 4.62 -18.93 -3.91
CA SER A 350 5.35 -18.27 -5.00
C SER A 350 4.68 -16.95 -5.38
N VAL A 351 5.50 -15.95 -5.67
CA VAL A 351 5.09 -14.61 -6.09
C VAL A 351 5.87 -14.25 -7.35
N ILE A 352 5.17 -13.81 -8.39
CA ILE A 352 5.74 -13.33 -9.64
C ILE A 352 5.31 -11.87 -9.82
N PHE A 353 6.27 -10.97 -9.94
CA PHE A 353 6.02 -9.58 -10.33
C PHE A 353 6.21 -9.42 -11.84
N ALA A 354 5.10 -9.28 -12.57
CA ALA A 354 5.12 -8.90 -13.98
C ALA A 354 5.58 -7.44 -14.13
N GLU A 355 5.14 -6.59 -13.20
CA GLU A 355 5.48 -5.17 -13.15
C GLU A 355 5.97 -4.77 -11.75
N LEU A 356 6.88 -3.79 -11.72
CA LEU A 356 7.48 -3.28 -10.50
C LEU A 356 6.94 -1.89 -10.22
N HIS A 357 6.36 -1.71 -9.04
CA HIS A 357 5.97 -0.39 -8.56
C HIS A 357 7.22 0.40 -8.15
N TRP A 358 7.30 1.68 -8.51
CA TRP A 358 8.41 2.59 -8.17
C TRP A 358 8.57 2.87 -6.66
N THR A 359 7.76 2.24 -5.79
CA THR A 359 7.76 2.45 -4.34
C THR A 359 8.06 1.10 -3.68
N PRO A 360 9.27 0.90 -3.14
CA PRO A 360 9.69 -0.39 -2.57
C PRO A 360 8.76 -0.90 -1.46
N GLY A 361 8.22 -0.01 -0.63
CA GLY A 361 7.27 -0.39 0.42
C GLY A 361 6.02 -1.09 -0.10
N VAL A 362 5.55 -0.75 -1.31
CA VAL A 362 4.38 -1.40 -1.92
C VAL A 362 4.72 -2.84 -2.35
N LEU A 363 5.92 -3.05 -2.91
CA LEU A 363 6.40 -4.39 -3.29
C LEU A 363 6.58 -5.28 -2.05
N ALA A 364 7.20 -4.75 -0.99
CA ALA A 364 7.36 -5.47 0.26
C ALA A 364 6.01 -5.87 0.88
N GLN A 365 5.02 -4.97 0.85
CA GLN A 365 3.66 -5.26 1.30
C GLN A 365 2.96 -6.34 0.45
N ALA A 366 3.25 -6.40 -0.85
CA ALA A 366 2.75 -7.43 -1.76
C ALA A 366 3.35 -8.80 -1.47
N GLU A 367 4.67 -8.87 -1.26
CA GLU A 367 5.34 -10.11 -0.83
C GLU A 367 4.78 -10.63 0.51
N ASP A 368 4.52 -9.72 1.45
CA ASP A 368 4.00 -10.05 2.78
C ASP A 368 2.58 -10.62 2.77
N ARG A 369 1.87 -10.61 1.64
CA ARG A 369 0.52 -11.21 1.52
C ARG A 369 0.52 -12.73 1.61
N CYS A 370 1.60 -13.38 1.17
CA CYS A 370 1.80 -14.83 1.27
C CYS A 370 2.78 -15.22 2.38
N HIS A 371 3.70 -14.32 2.77
CA HIS A 371 4.62 -14.49 3.89
C HIS A 371 3.98 -14.02 5.21
N ARG A 372 2.94 -14.71 5.66
CA ARG A 372 2.17 -14.37 6.88
C ARG A 372 2.03 -15.59 7.79
N ILE A 373 1.66 -15.37 9.05
CA ILE A 373 1.37 -16.43 10.03
C ILE A 373 0.41 -17.46 9.39
N GLY A 374 0.79 -18.73 9.45
CA GLY A 374 0.12 -19.84 8.76
C GLY A 374 0.76 -20.26 7.44
N GLN A 375 1.80 -19.57 6.97
CA GLN A 375 2.65 -20.03 5.86
C GLN A 375 3.62 -21.10 6.36
N VAL A 376 3.62 -22.25 5.68
CA VAL A 376 4.47 -23.40 6.01
C VAL A 376 5.63 -23.59 5.03
N ASN A 377 5.59 -22.93 3.88
CA ASN A 377 6.59 -23.08 2.82
C ASN A 377 7.50 -21.84 2.70
N ALA A 378 8.72 -22.05 2.20
CA ALA A 378 9.60 -20.97 1.72
C ALA A 378 8.88 -20.15 0.65
N VAL A 379 8.95 -18.82 0.78
CA VAL A 379 8.30 -17.92 -0.17
C VAL A 379 9.30 -17.52 -1.24
N ASN A 380 9.02 -17.91 -2.48
CA ASN A 380 9.84 -17.57 -3.64
C ASN A 380 9.26 -16.35 -4.35
N VAL A 381 10.06 -15.30 -4.49
CA VAL A 381 9.68 -14.03 -5.11
C VAL A 381 10.50 -13.83 -6.37
N THR A 382 9.82 -13.82 -7.52
CA THR A 382 10.41 -13.62 -8.83
C THR A 382 10.06 -12.22 -9.36
N TYR A 383 11.07 -11.45 -9.74
CA TYR A 383 10.89 -10.18 -10.45
C TYR A 383 11.22 -10.36 -11.93
N CYS A 384 10.23 -10.16 -12.81
CA CYS A 384 10.45 -10.24 -14.24
C CYS A 384 10.92 -8.88 -14.78
N VAL A 385 12.15 -8.83 -15.26
CA VAL A 385 12.78 -7.61 -15.79
C VAL A 385 13.20 -7.83 -17.25
N SER A 386 13.07 -6.81 -18.08
CA SER A 386 13.67 -6.85 -19.42
C SER A 386 15.16 -6.54 -19.27
N ARG A 387 16.04 -7.32 -19.91
CA ARG A 387 17.45 -6.93 -20.06
C ARG A 387 17.56 -5.96 -21.24
N GLN A 388 18.30 -4.86 -21.06
CA GLN A 388 19.07 -4.27 -22.15
C GLN A 388 20.40 -5.01 -22.19
N GLU A 389 20.87 -5.41 -23.37
CA GLU A 389 22.10 -6.19 -23.52
C GLU A 389 23.38 -5.46 -23.01
N ASP A 390 23.28 -4.16 -22.66
CA ASP A 390 24.43 -3.33 -22.22
C ASP A 390 24.45 -2.94 -20.72
N LEU A 391 23.55 -3.44 -19.87
CA LEU A 391 23.65 -3.18 -18.43
C LEU A 391 24.39 -4.32 -17.74
N SER A 392 25.73 -4.22 -17.78
CA SER A 392 26.64 -4.93 -16.88
C SER A 392 26.21 -4.70 -15.43
N VAL A 393 26.16 -5.80 -14.69
CA VAL A 393 25.85 -5.83 -13.27
C VAL A 393 27.10 -5.35 -12.54
N ASP A 394 27.23 -4.04 -12.37
CA ASP A 394 28.07 -3.42 -11.34
C ASP A 394 27.51 -2.03 -11.01
N ALA A 395 26.65 -1.98 -9.97
CA ALA A 395 26.36 -0.79 -9.18
C ALA A 395 25.83 -1.19 -7.80
#